data_AF-A0A821R9H8-F1
#
_entry.id   AF-A0A821R9H8-F1
#
_cell.length_a   1.000
_cell.length_b   1.000
_cell.length_c   1.000
_cell.angle_alpha   90.00
_cell.angle_beta   90.00
_cell.angle_gamma   90.00
#
_symmetry.space_group_name_H-M   'P 1'
#
loop_
_entity.id
_entity.type
_entity.pdbx_description
1 polymer ?
#
loop_
_entity_poly.entity_id
_entity_poly.type
_entity_poly.pdbx_seq_one_letter_code
_entity_poly.pdbx_strand_id
1 'polypeptide(L)'
;QEALNGVLSRSSFEETTDYITKLECKNHNVNELKEKFNELSEQYFKIIDSLEYIDRETKGYNIHIKSLRDSLMTLKALNDKVTHTICIIGLEKAGKSTFINALTGFELLPTA
;
A
#
# COMPACT_ATOMS: atom_id res chain seq x y z
N GLN A 1 -11.98 26.53 2.56
CA GLN A 1 -13.08 25.87 3.29
C GLN A 1 -13.79 24.80 2.45
N GLU A 2 -13.71 24.80 1.12
CA GLU A 2 -14.38 23.79 0.27
C GLU A 2 -13.64 22.44 0.17
N ALA A 3 -12.31 22.41 0.28
CA ALA A 3 -11.53 21.17 0.20
C ALA A 3 -11.74 20.21 1.40
N LEU A 4 -12.12 20.75 2.58
CA LEU A 4 -12.34 19.96 3.79
C LEU A 4 -13.66 19.16 3.74
N ASN A 5 -14.65 19.66 2.99
CA ASN A 5 -15.99 19.07 2.90
C ASN A 5 -16.09 17.97 1.82
N GLY A 6 -15.07 17.83 0.97
CA GLY A 6 -15.09 16.86 -0.13
C GLY A 6 -14.35 15.56 0.16
N VAL A 7 -13.18 15.61 0.81
CA VAL A 7 -12.30 14.42 0.94
C VAL A 7 -12.42 13.75 2.32
N LEU A 8 -12.69 14.53 3.37
CA LEU A 8 -12.81 14.04 4.75
C LEU A 8 -14.26 13.91 5.22
N SER A 9 -15.23 14.11 4.32
CA SER A 9 -16.63 13.95 4.66
C SER A 9 -16.98 12.48 4.84
N ARG A 10 -17.95 12.22 5.72
CA ARG A 10 -18.46 10.88 5.99
C ARG A 10 -18.95 10.17 4.73
N SER A 11 -19.52 10.91 3.79
CA SER A 11 -19.93 10.40 2.48
C SER A 11 -18.76 9.85 1.68
N SER A 12 -17.60 10.51 1.70
CA SER A 12 -16.41 10.08 0.95
C SER A 12 -15.77 8.82 1.56
N PHE A 13 -15.84 8.69 2.90
CA PHE A 13 -15.47 7.46 3.58
C PHE A 13 -16.45 6.31 3.28
N GLU A 14 -17.75 6.58 3.25
CA GLU A 14 -18.78 5.59 2.90
C GLU A 14 -18.66 5.14 1.44
N GLU A 15 -18.40 6.06 0.50
CA GLU A 15 -18.12 5.73 -0.91
C GLU A 15 -16.84 4.89 -1.09
N THR A 16 -15.79 5.21 -0.33
CA THR A 16 -14.55 4.42 -0.34
C THR A 16 -14.78 3.02 0.21
N THR A 17 -15.57 2.91 1.29
CA THR A 17 -15.92 1.62 1.90
C THR A 17 -16.79 0.78 0.97
N ASP A 18 -17.79 1.38 0.34
CA ASP A 18 -18.67 0.71 -0.63
C ASP A 18 -17.88 0.28 -1.87
N TYR A 19 -16.90 1.07 -2.31
CA TYR A 19 -15.99 0.68 -3.38
C TYR A 19 -15.07 -0.49 -3.00
N ILE A 20 -14.49 -0.49 -1.80
CA ILE A 20 -13.68 -1.62 -1.29
C ILE A 20 -14.52 -2.89 -1.23
N THR A 21 -15.76 -2.79 -0.77
CA THR A 21 -16.69 -3.93 -0.69
C THR A 21 -17.02 -4.46 -2.09
N LYS A 22 -17.19 -3.56 -3.07
CA LYS A 22 -17.39 -3.93 -4.49
C LYS A 22 -16.16 -4.56 -5.14
N LEU A 23 -14.95 -4.19 -4.70
CA LEU A 23 -13.69 -4.79 -5.15
C LEU A 23 -13.53 -6.23 -4.65
N GLU A 24 -13.98 -6.55 -3.44
CA GLU A 24 -13.96 -7.95 -2.94
C GLU A 24 -14.90 -8.87 -3.73
N CYS A 25 -15.96 -8.32 -4.33
CA CYS A 25 -16.99 -9.10 -5.03
C CYS A 25 -16.73 -9.33 -6.54
N LYS A 26 -15.70 -8.71 -7.14
CA LYS A 26 -15.39 -8.85 -8.56
C LYS A 26 -13.90 -9.08 -8.74
N ASN A 27 -13.53 -10.02 -9.63
CA ASN A 27 -12.16 -10.26 -10.10
C ASN A 27 -11.60 -9.00 -10.80
N HIS A 28 -11.34 -7.94 -10.05
CA HIS A 28 -10.79 -6.70 -10.58
C HIS A 28 -9.31 -6.88 -10.90
N ASN A 29 -8.92 -6.21 -11.97
CA ASN A 29 -7.54 -6.12 -12.44
C ASN A 29 -6.72 -5.42 -11.36
N VAL A 30 -5.69 -6.07 -10.82
CA VAL A 30 -4.79 -5.52 -9.80
C VAL A 30 -4.27 -4.12 -10.20
N ASN A 31 -4.18 -3.84 -11.50
CA ASN A 31 -3.78 -2.54 -12.04
C ASN A 31 -4.79 -1.42 -11.72
N GLU A 32 -6.11 -1.67 -11.80
CA GLU A 32 -7.13 -0.68 -11.46
C GLU A 32 -7.07 -0.30 -9.97
N LEU A 33 -6.79 -1.28 -9.11
CA LEU A 33 -6.61 -1.05 -7.68
C LEU A 33 -5.36 -0.20 -7.40
N LYS A 34 -4.26 -0.51 -8.10
CA LYS A 34 -3.01 0.26 -8.01
C LYS A 34 -3.20 1.71 -8.45
N GLU A 35 -3.90 1.94 -9.55
CA GLU A 35 -4.20 3.28 -10.07
C GLU A 35 -5.00 4.09 -9.05
N LYS A 36 -6.09 3.52 -8.52
CA LYS A 36 -6.91 4.23 -7.53
C LYS A 36 -6.18 4.48 -6.21
N PHE A 37 -5.34 3.54 -5.76
CA PHE A 37 -4.48 3.77 -4.60
C PHE A 37 -3.54 4.96 -4.85
N ASN A 38 -2.98 5.07 -6.06
CA ASN A 38 -2.11 6.18 -6.43
C ASN A 38 -2.86 7.52 -6.45
N GLU A 39 -4.07 7.57 -7.00
CA GLU A 39 -4.94 8.75 -6.97
C GLU A 39 -5.24 9.22 -5.54
N LEU A 40 -5.64 8.28 -4.66
CA LEU A 40 -5.91 8.58 -3.25
C LEU A 40 -4.66 9.06 -2.53
N SER A 41 -3.51 8.40 -2.75
CA SER A 41 -2.25 8.79 -2.16
C SER A 41 -1.84 10.21 -2.52
N GLU A 42 -2.01 10.61 -3.78
CA GLU A 42 -1.76 11.99 -4.23
C GLU A 42 -2.65 13.01 -3.54
N GLN A 43 -3.93 12.69 -3.32
CA GLN A 43 -4.84 13.55 -2.58
C GLN A 43 -4.41 13.70 -1.12
N TYR A 44 -4.03 12.60 -0.47
CA TYR A 44 -3.52 12.65 0.91
C TYR A 44 -2.20 13.42 1.02
N PHE A 45 -1.28 13.32 0.05
CA PHE A 45 -0.06 14.13 0.05
C PHE A 45 -0.37 15.63 -0.01
N LYS A 46 -1.33 16.05 -0.84
CA LYS A 46 -1.76 17.47 -0.90
C LYS A 46 -2.32 17.96 0.44
N ILE A 47 -3.09 17.11 1.14
CA ILE A 47 -3.62 17.42 2.47
C ILE A 47 -2.47 17.54 3.48
N ILE A 48 -1.53 16.59 3.47
CA ILE A 48 -0.35 16.59 4.35
C ILE A 48 0.49 17.85 4.12
N ASP A 49 0.77 18.23 2.87
CA ASP A 49 1.52 19.45 2.54
C ASP A 49 0.79 20.71 3.05
N SER A 50 -0.55 20.74 2.94
CA SER A 50 -1.37 21.83 3.49
C SER A 50 -1.32 21.89 5.02
N LEU A 51 -1.33 20.73 5.69
CA LEU A 51 -1.22 20.65 7.14
C LEU A 51 0.18 21.04 7.62
N GLU A 52 1.25 20.63 6.91
CA GLU A 52 2.62 21.08 7.20
C GLU A 52 2.77 22.58 7.06
N TYR A 53 2.12 23.19 6.05
CA TYR A 53 2.10 24.64 5.89
C TYR A 53 1.46 25.33 7.10
N ILE A 54 0.29 24.87 7.54
CA ILE A 54 -0.41 25.41 8.71
C ILE A 54 0.42 25.22 9.99
N ASP A 55 1.04 24.05 10.16
CA ASP A 55 1.90 23.74 11.32
C ASP A 55 3.09 24.71 11.42
N ARG A 56 3.74 25.01 10.28
CA ARG A 56 4.82 26.01 10.20
C ARG A 56 4.37 27.41 10.58
N GLU A 57 3.22 27.85 10.07
CA GLU A 57 2.65 29.18 10.39
C GLU A 57 2.24 29.28 11.87
N THR A 58 1.78 28.19 12.46
CA THR A 58 1.34 28.13 13.86
C THR A 58 2.48 27.85 14.86
N LYS A 59 3.72 27.66 14.39
CA LYS A 59 4.90 27.26 15.18
C LYS A 59 4.69 25.97 15.99
N GLY A 60 3.73 25.14 15.58
CA GLY A 60 3.62 23.76 16.04
C GLY A 60 4.72 22.95 15.38
N TYR A 61 5.34 22.02 16.11
CA TYR A 61 6.22 21.03 15.51
C TYR A 61 5.50 19.69 15.63
N ASN A 62 4.62 19.39 14.69
CA ASN A 62 3.72 18.26 14.83
C ASN A 62 4.35 16.99 14.24
N ILE A 63 5.05 16.24 15.11
CA ILE A 63 5.70 14.95 14.81
C ILE A 63 4.72 13.97 14.13
N HIS A 64 3.42 14.09 14.39
CA HIS A 64 2.40 13.24 13.80
C HIS A 64 2.21 13.46 12.29
N ILE A 65 2.38 14.69 11.78
CA ILE A 65 2.26 14.97 10.34
C ILE A 65 3.40 14.31 9.57
N LYS A 66 4.62 14.42 10.10
CA LYS A 66 5.80 13.75 9.53
C LYS A 66 5.63 12.23 9.53
N SER A 67 5.21 11.65 10.66
CA SER A 67 4.97 10.21 10.77
C SER A 67 3.89 9.71 9.80
N LEU A 68 2.84 10.51 9.56
CA LEU A 68 1.79 10.20 8.60
C LEU A 68 2.34 10.21 7.17
N ARG A 69 3.16 11.21 6.83
CA ARG A 69 3.84 11.31 5.54
C ARG A 69 4.73 10.09 5.26
N ASP A 70 5.56 9.71 6.24
CA ASP A 70 6.49 8.57 6.12
C ASP A 70 5.72 7.25 5.94
N SER A 71 4.61 7.09 6.66
CA SER A 71 3.73 5.91 6.56
C SER A 71 3.07 5.83 5.18
N LEU A 72 2.57 6.96 4.66
CA LEU A 72 1.97 7.01 3.31
C LEU A 72 3.00 6.74 2.21
N MET A 73 4.23 7.26 2.34
CA MET A 73 5.34 6.93 1.43
C MET A 73 5.64 5.43 1.43
N THR A 74 5.68 4.82 2.61
CA THR A 74 5.93 3.37 2.74
C THR A 74 4.84 2.55 2.06
N LEU A 75 3.58 2.91 2.25
CA LEU A 75 2.45 2.24 1.60
C LEU A 75 2.51 2.37 0.07
N LYS A 76 2.84 3.56 -0.45
CA LYS A 76 3.03 3.77 -1.89
C LYS A 76 4.15 2.92 -2.47
N ALA A 77 5.30 2.86 -1.78
CA ALA A 77 6.41 2.02 -2.19
C ALA A 77 6.04 0.52 -2.23
N LEU A 78 5.20 0.06 -1.30
CA LEU A 78 4.71 -1.31 -1.29
C LEU A 78 3.72 -1.58 -2.43
N ASN A 79 2.81 -0.64 -2.73
CA ASN A 79 1.85 -0.74 -3.83
C ASN A 79 2.54 -0.81 -5.21
N ASP A 80 3.60 -0.01 -5.39
CA ASP A 80 4.34 0.07 -6.65
C ASP A 80 5.36 -1.07 -6.81
N LYS A 81 5.60 -1.88 -5.76
CA LYS A 81 6.54 -3.00 -5.82
C LYS A 81 6.06 -4.04 -6.85
N VAL A 82 6.90 -4.27 -7.86
CA VAL A 82 6.69 -5.36 -8.82
C VAL A 82 7.10 -6.66 -8.14
N THR A 83 6.12 -7.42 -7.66
CA THR A 83 6.35 -8.74 -7.06
C THR A 83 5.90 -9.85 -7.99
N HIS A 84 6.75 -10.84 -8.20
CA HIS A 84 6.38 -12.09 -8.85
C HIS A 84 6.32 -13.17 -7.79
N THR A 85 5.14 -13.78 -7.61
CA THR A 85 4.94 -14.86 -6.66
C THR A 85 4.99 -16.18 -7.40
N ILE A 86 5.97 -17.02 -7.08
CA ILE A 86 6.09 -18.38 -7.62
C ILE A 86 5.67 -19.36 -6.52
N CYS A 87 4.68 -20.20 -6.82
CA CYS A 87 4.25 -21.27 -5.92
C CYS A 87 4.85 -22.60 -6.41
N ILE A 88 5.63 -23.27 -5.56
CA ILE A 88 6.25 -24.57 -5.84
C ILE A 88 5.54 -25.64 -5.02
N ILE A 89 4.89 -26.59 -5.70
CA ILE A 89 4.08 -27.65 -5.08
C ILE A 89 4.69 -29.01 -5.41
N GLY A 90 4.63 -29.94 -4.46
CA GLY A 90 5.11 -31.31 -4.64
C GLY A 90 5.01 -32.11 -3.34
N LEU A 91 5.08 -33.44 -3.47
CA LEU A 91 5.00 -34.38 -2.34
C LEU A 91 6.11 -34.15 -1.32
N GLU A 92 5.93 -34.67 -0.11
CA GLU A 92 6.97 -34.65 0.93
C GLU A 92 8.25 -35.31 0.39
N LYS A 93 9.42 -34.76 0.73
CA LYS A 93 10.74 -35.22 0.28
C LYS A 93 10.97 -35.24 -1.24
N ALA A 94 10.12 -34.57 -2.03
CA ALA A 94 10.31 -34.41 -3.48
C ALA A 94 11.43 -33.43 -3.88
N GLY A 95 12.29 -33.00 -2.95
CA GLY A 95 13.41 -32.10 -3.25
C GLY A 95 13.06 -30.62 -3.49
N LYS A 96 11.87 -30.16 -3.05
CA LYS A 96 11.42 -28.77 -3.25
C LYS A 96 12.39 -27.73 -2.68
N SER A 97 12.87 -27.92 -1.44
CA SER A 97 13.84 -27.03 -0.80
C SER A 97 15.19 -27.05 -1.51
N THR A 98 15.65 -28.25 -1.91
CA THR A 98 16.88 -28.43 -2.68
C THR A 98 16.82 -27.72 -4.04
N PHE A 99 15.66 -27.80 -4.73
CA PHE A 99 15.43 -27.09 -5.97
C PHE A 99 15.48 -25.57 -5.78
N ILE A 100 14.86 -25.02 -4.73
CA ILE A 100 14.93 -23.59 -4.43
C ILE A 100 16.36 -23.16 -4.16
N ASN A 101 17.12 -23.90 -3.34
CA ASN A 101 18.52 -23.58 -3.05
C ASN A 101 19.40 -23.61 -4.30
N ALA A 102 19.16 -24.58 -5.20
CA ALA A 102 19.85 -24.65 -6.49
C ALA A 102 19.48 -23.48 -7.40
N LEU A 103 18.20 -23.07 -7.41
CA LEU A 103 17.70 -21.93 -8.19
C LEU A 103 18.25 -20.59 -7.68
N THR A 104 18.37 -20.41 -6.36
CA THR A 104 18.90 -19.19 -5.74
C THR A 104 20.43 -19.14 -5.75
N GLY A 105 21.10 -20.29 -5.86
CA GLY A 105 22.56 -20.40 -5.87
C GLY A 105 23.20 -20.34 -4.48
N PHE A 106 22.40 -20.45 -3.42
CA PHE A 106 22.86 -20.51 -2.03
C PHE A 106 21.84 -21.26 -1.16
N GLU A 107 22.31 -21.81 -0.04
CA GLU A 107 21.49 -22.62 0.87
C GLU A 107 20.59 -21.71 1.71
N LEU A 108 19.40 -21.41 1.18
CA LEU A 108 18.40 -20.56 1.82
C LEU A 108 17.48 -21.35 2.75
N LEU A 109 17.02 -22.51 2.29
CA LEU A 109 16.05 -23.35 2.98
C LEU A 109 16.73 -24.60 3.54
N PRO A 110 16.37 -25.04 4.75
CA PRO A 110 16.86 -26.32 5.27
C PRO A 110 16.41 -27.45 4.33
N THR A 111 17.34 -28.32 4.00
CA THR A 111 17.08 -29.55 3.26
C THR A 111 16.88 -30.70 4.25
N ALA A 112 15.89 -31.57 3.99
CA ALA A 112 15.48 -32.68 4.84
C ALA A 112 15.48 -33.99 4.05
#